data_AF-A0A9J6FMN2-F1
#
_entry.id   AF-A0A9J6FMN2-F1
#
_cell.length_a   1.000
_cell.length_b   1.000
_cell.length_c   1.000
_cell.angle_alpha   90.00
_cell.angle_beta   90.00
_cell.angle_gamma   90.00
#
_symmetry.space_group_name_H-M   'P 1'
#
loop_
_entity.id
_entity.type
_entity.pdbx_description
1 polymer ?
#
loop_
_entity_poly.entity_id
_entity_poly.type
_entity_poly.pdbx_seq_one_letter_code
_entity_poly.pdbx_strand_id
1 'polypeptide(L)'
;MVYELPVEVRDLPYHFYFDNLFISLHLLRHLKEKNYEATGTVRKNRVPKECPIARPDIIKCKTRGYEEHALSDDGIIIVRWMGNSVVTIASTVHGIEPMSSAEGYSRAQKKRIKVPRPNAVAQYNYFMGGTDQMDANVGAYRIAVRGKKWWWPIFTWLCDVAICNS
;
A
#
# COMPACT_ATOMS: atom_id res chain seq x y z
N MET A 1 6.24 -2.17 16.82
CA MET A 1 6.71 -1.34 15.70
C MET A 1 6.62 0.17 15.97
N VAL A 2 5.47 0.84 16.02
CA VAL A 2 5.44 2.30 16.28
C VAL A 2 6.04 2.66 17.65
N TYR A 3 5.76 1.84 18.67
CA TYR A 3 6.34 1.98 20.02
C TYR A 3 7.82 1.62 20.11
N GLU A 4 8.40 1.02 19.07
CA GLU A 4 9.83 0.70 19.00
C GLU A 4 10.64 1.83 18.34
N LEU A 5 9.97 2.83 17.73
CA LEU A 5 10.65 3.99 17.19
C LEU A 5 11.34 4.77 18.31
N PRO A 6 12.56 5.31 18.08
CA PRO A 6 13.24 6.20 19.00
C PRO A 6 12.34 7.36 19.42
N VAL A 7 12.47 7.80 20.68
CA VAL A 7 11.57 8.83 21.26
C VAL A 7 11.64 10.13 20.48
N GLU A 8 12.83 10.47 19.98
CA GLU A 8 13.13 11.69 19.24
C GLU A 8 12.35 11.80 17.93
N VAL A 9 12.06 10.65 17.31
CA VAL A 9 11.42 10.59 16.01
C VAL A 9 9.97 10.15 16.10
N ARG A 10 9.50 9.72 17.29
CA ARG A 10 8.17 9.17 17.48
C ARG A 10 7.10 10.20 17.20
N ASP A 11 7.25 11.43 17.66
CA ASP A 11 6.20 12.46 17.56
C ASP A 11 6.16 13.15 16.18
N LEU A 12 6.91 12.65 15.20
CA LEU A 12 6.90 13.19 13.83
C LEU A 12 5.65 12.75 13.06
N PRO A 13 5.13 13.59 12.15
CA PRO A 13 3.94 13.28 11.35
C PRO A 13 4.28 12.25 10.26
N TYR A 14 4.20 10.96 10.59
CA TYR A 14 4.43 9.89 9.64
C TYR A 14 3.20 9.49 8.85
N HIS A 15 3.45 9.15 7.59
CA HIS A 15 2.47 8.61 6.66
C HIS A 15 2.93 7.19 6.29
N PHE A 16 2.30 6.19 6.90
CA PHE A 16 2.67 4.79 6.70
C PHE A 16 1.94 4.18 5.50
N TYR A 17 2.70 3.46 4.67
CA TYR A 17 2.16 2.70 3.55
C TYR A 17 2.31 1.20 3.81
N PHE A 18 1.21 0.47 3.80
CA PHE A 18 1.18 -0.94 4.17
C PHE A 18 0.78 -1.85 3.02
N ASP A 19 1.51 -2.95 2.85
CA ASP A 19 1.03 -4.08 2.06
C ASP A 19 -0.17 -4.76 2.74
N ASN A 20 -0.92 -5.50 1.94
CA ASN A 20 -2.11 -6.25 2.31
C ASN A 20 -1.94 -7.25 3.46
N LEU A 21 -0.71 -7.65 3.76
CA LEU A 21 -0.43 -8.56 4.87
C LEU A 21 -0.55 -7.85 6.22
N PHE A 22 -0.14 -6.57 6.31
CA PHE A 22 0.08 -5.86 7.57
C PHE A 22 -1.07 -4.93 7.97
N ILE A 23 -1.96 -4.61 7.05
CA ILE A 23 -3.04 -3.65 7.30
C ILE A 23 -4.33 -4.28 7.86
N SER A 24 -4.97 -3.59 8.80
CA SER A 24 -6.33 -3.84 9.27
C SER A 24 -7.03 -2.52 9.59
N LEU A 25 -8.37 -2.48 9.59
CA LEU A 25 -9.09 -1.25 9.96
C LEU A 25 -8.84 -0.86 11.42
N HIS A 26 -8.67 -1.83 12.32
CA HIS A 26 -8.34 -1.55 13.71
C HIS A 26 -6.96 -0.89 13.85
N LEU A 27 -5.97 -1.34 13.07
CA LEU A 27 -4.66 -0.69 13.00
C LEU A 27 -4.77 0.75 12.52
N LEU A 28 -5.55 1.02 11.46
CA LEU A 28 -5.75 2.38 10.96
C LEU A 28 -6.39 3.30 12.01
N ARG A 29 -7.38 2.81 12.77
CA ARG A 29 -7.97 3.56 13.88
C ARG A 29 -6.93 3.91 14.93
N HIS A 30 -6.15 2.91 15.36
CA HIS A 30 -5.12 3.10 16.36
C HIS A 30 -4.02 4.09 15.93
N LEU A 31 -3.60 4.03 14.67
CA LEU A 31 -2.63 4.98 14.11
C LEU A 31 -3.19 6.40 14.08
N LYS A 32 -4.46 6.54 13.69
CA LYS A 32 -5.14 7.84 13.67
C LYS A 32 -5.29 8.46 15.06
N GLU A 33 -5.63 7.65 16.08
CA GLU A 33 -5.64 8.09 17.49
C GLU A 33 -4.28 8.60 17.98
N LYS A 34 -3.20 8.11 17.36
CA LYS A 34 -1.81 8.53 17.62
C LYS A 34 -1.33 9.65 16.70
N ASN A 35 -2.23 10.28 15.92
CA ASN A 35 -1.92 11.31 14.94
C ASN A 35 -0.97 10.87 13.81
N TYR A 36 -0.95 9.57 13.48
CA TYR A 36 -0.29 9.07 12.28
C TYR A 36 -1.28 8.86 11.15
N GLU A 37 -0.78 9.10 9.94
CA GLU A 37 -1.50 8.79 8.73
C GLU A 37 -1.10 7.42 8.21
N ALA A 38 -2.05 6.71 7.61
CA ALA A 38 -1.80 5.38 7.08
C ALA A 38 -2.68 5.06 5.88
N THR A 39 -2.08 4.41 4.88
CA THR A 39 -2.74 3.97 3.66
C THR A 39 -2.27 2.56 3.30
N GLY A 40 -3.18 1.70 2.87
CA GLY A 40 -2.76 0.38 2.37
C GLY A 40 -3.84 -0.40 1.66
N THR A 41 -3.43 -1.43 0.93
CA THR A 41 -4.36 -2.34 0.26
C THR A 41 -4.96 -3.31 1.25
N VAL A 42 -6.28 -3.46 1.30
CA VAL A 42 -6.96 -4.35 2.24
C VAL A 42 -7.48 -5.60 1.52
N ARG A 43 -7.23 -6.78 2.09
CA ARG A 43 -7.78 -8.04 1.58
C ARG A 43 -9.30 -8.07 1.76
N LYS A 44 -10.01 -8.71 0.82
CA LYS A 44 -11.48 -8.81 0.82
C LYS A 44 -12.09 -9.35 2.14
N ASN A 45 -11.38 -10.23 2.83
CA ASN A 45 -11.80 -10.85 4.08
C ASN A 45 -11.52 -10.00 5.33
N ARG A 46 -10.84 -8.86 5.19
CA ARG A 46 -10.55 -7.92 6.27
C ARG A 46 -11.44 -6.68 6.25
N VAL A 47 -12.36 -6.59 5.29
CA VAL A 47 -13.40 -5.57 5.24
C VAL A 47 -14.65 -6.11 5.94
N PRO A 48 -15.20 -5.40 6.95
CA PRO A 48 -16.43 -5.79 7.63
C PRO A 48 -17.58 -5.97 6.63
N LYS A 49 -18.48 -6.94 6.90
CA LYS A 49 -19.61 -7.24 6.01
C LYS A 49 -20.66 -6.13 6.01
N GLU A 50 -20.68 -5.37 7.10
CA GLU A 50 -21.56 -4.25 7.39
C GLU A 50 -21.12 -2.97 6.65
N CYS A 51 -19.91 -2.97 6.09
CA CYS A 51 -19.40 -1.84 5.34
C CYS A 51 -20.27 -1.61 4.07
N PRO A 52 -20.80 -0.40 3.86
CA PRO A 52 -21.72 -0.10 2.75
C PRO A 52 -20.97 0.05 1.42
N ILE A 53 -20.28 -1.00 0.99
CA ILE A 53 -19.52 -1.04 -0.26
C ILE A 53 -19.74 -2.37 -1.00
N ALA A 54 -20.13 -2.31 -2.27
CA ALA A 54 -20.50 -3.49 -3.04
C ALA A 54 -19.35 -4.48 -3.17
N ARG A 55 -19.61 -5.78 -2.92
CA ARG A 55 -18.60 -6.85 -2.85
C ARG A 55 -17.64 -6.86 -4.06
N PRO A 56 -16.38 -7.30 -3.87
CA PRO A 56 -15.41 -7.35 -4.97
C PRO A 56 -15.90 -8.08 -6.22
N ASP A 57 -16.71 -9.11 -6.07
CA ASP A 57 -17.25 -9.89 -7.20
C ASP A 57 -18.24 -9.07 -8.05
N ILE A 58 -18.97 -8.13 -7.45
CA ILE A 58 -19.86 -7.20 -8.16
C ILE A 58 -19.04 -6.15 -8.91
N ILE A 59 -18.01 -5.60 -8.25
CA ILE A 59 -17.14 -4.57 -8.82
C ILE A 59 -16.32 -5.12 -9.98
N LYS A 60 -15.93 -6.40 -9.93
CA LYS A 60 -15.22 -7.07 -11.03
C LYS A 60 -16.02 -7.10 -12.33
N CYS A 61 -17.34 -7.06 -12.25
CA CYS A 61 -18.23 -7.03 -13.42
C CYS A 61 -18.49 -5.60 -13.93
N LYS A 62 -18.03 -4.57 -13.22
CA LYS A 62 -18.16 -3.17 -13.65
C LYS A 62 -17.09 -2.82 -14.69
N THR A 63 -17.30 -1.69 -15.35
CA THR A 63 -16.32 -1.15 -16.30
C THR A 63 -15.02 -0.78 -15.59
N ARG A 64 -13.91 -0.90 -16.32
CA ARG A 64 -12.60 -0.50 -15.82
C ARG A 64 -12.60 1.00 -15.51
N GLY A 65 -12.13 1.35 -14.33
CA GLY A 65 -12.18 2.71 -13.78
C GLY A 65 -13.28 2.89 -12.76
N TYR A 66 -14.29 2.01 -12.71
CA TYR A 66 -15.34 2.09 -11.71
C TYR A 66 -14.77 2.04 -10.30
N GLU A 67 -15.19 2.98 -9.49
CA GLU A 67 -14.85 3.14 -8.10
C GLU A 67 -16.09 3.20 -7.22
N GLU A 68 -15.95 2.73 -5.99
CA GLU A 68 -16.93 2.87 -4.93
C GLU A 68 -16.19 3.12 -3.63
N HIS A 69 -16.81 3.85 -2.70
CA HIS A 69 -16.18 4.16 -1.43
C HIS A 69 -17.18 4.18 -0.29
N ALA A 70 -16.68 3.93 0.90
CA ALA A 70 -17.39 4.08 2.15
C ALA A 70 -16.50 4.81 3.14
N LEU A 71 -17.07 5.77 3.87
CA LEU A 71 -16.40 6.48 4.96
C LEU A 71 -16.93 5.91 6.29
N SER A 72 -16.02 5.45 7.14
CA SER A 72 -16.34 5.07 8.53
C SER A 72 -16.50 6.32 9.38
N ASP A 73 -17.28 6.26 10.45
CA ASP A 73 -17.45 7.35 11.42
C ASP A 73 -16.12 7.80 12.04
N ASP A 74 -15.16 6.88 12.16
CA ASP A 74 -13.78 7.16 12.61
C ASP A 74 -12.95 7.95 11.57
N GLY A 75 -13.56 8.35 10.44
CA GLY A 75 -12.93 9.03 9.32
C GLY A 75 -11.86 8.20 8.61
N ILE A 76 -12.09 6.89 8.49
CA ILE A 76 -11.31 5.98 7.65
C ILE A 76 -12.10 5.76 6.37
N ILE A 77 -11.50 6.04 5.23
CA ILE A 77 -12.12 5.79 3.94
C ILE A 77 -11.65 4.45 3.38
N ILE A 78 -12.60 3.67 2.87
CA ILE A 78 -12.36 2.44 2.13
C ILE A 78 -12.76 2.72 0.69
N VAL A 79 -11.83 2.55 -0.24
CA VAL A 79 -12.03 2.76 -1.68
C VAL A 79 -11.83 1.43 -2.38
N ARG A 80 -12.80 1.03 -3.21
CA ARG A 80 -12.70 -0.13 -4.08
C ARG A 80 -12.69 0.33 -5.52
N TRP A 81 -11.67 -0.08 -6.27
CA TRP A 81 -11.44 0.38 -7.63
C TRP A 81 -11.21 -0.79 -8.59
N MET A 82 -11.86 -0.74 -9.75
CA MET A 82 -11.72 -1.72 -10.82
C MET A 82 -10.62 -1.30 -11.80
N GLY A 83 -9.39 -1.75 -11.55
CA GLY A 83 -8.26 -1.57 -12.45
C GLY A 83 -8.10 -2.74 -13.44
N ASN A 84 -6.91 -3.35 -13.46
CA ASN A 84 -6.72 -4.68 -14.09
C ASN A 84 -7.45 -5.77 -13.30
N SER A 85 -7.51 -5.59 -11.98
CA SER A 85 -8.26 -6.38 -11.02
C SER A 85 -8.89 -5.43 -10.00
N VAL A 86 -9.84 -5.94 -9.23
CA VAL A 86 -10.42 -5.18 -8.12
C VAL A 86 -9.39 -5.00 -7.02
N VAL A 87 -9.10 -3.76 -6.69
CA VAL A 87 -8.24 -3.37 -5.57
C VAL A 87 -9.11 -2.71 -4.51
N THR A 88 -8.87 -3.03 -3.24
CA THR A 88 -9.47 -2.32 -2.12
C THR A 88 -8.36 -1.64 -1.34
N ILE A 89 -8.48 -0.34 -1.12
CA ILE A 89 -7.57 0.47 -0.32
C ILE A 89 -8.34 1.01 0.87
N ALA A 90 -7.69 1.05 2.03
CA ALA A 90 -8.15 1.82 3.16
C ALA A 90 -7.11 2.89 3.50
N SER A 91 -7.59 4.09 3.82
CA SER A 91 -6.74 5.22 4.16
C SER A 91 -7.36 6.07 5.26
N THR A 92 -6.53 6.70 6.08
CA THR A 92 -6.94 7.70 7.06
C THR A 92 -6.88 9.13 6.51
N VAL A 93 -6.23 9.34 5.36
CA VAL A 93 -5.94 10.67 4.78
C VAL A 93 -6.43 10.82 3.34
N HIS A 94 -6.21 9.81 2.50
CA HIS A 94 -6.42 9.94 1.06
C HIS A 94 -7.80 9.40 0.67
N GLY A 95 -8.59 10.24 0.02
CA GLY A 95 -9.89 9.86 -0.52
C GLY A 95 -9.88 9.60 -2.02
N ILE A 96 -11.02 9.90 -2.67
CA ILE A 96 -11.15 9.75 -4.12
C ILE A 96 -10.53 10.93 -4.86
N GLU A 97 -10.76 12.13 -4.38
CA GLU A 97 -10.29 13.35 -5.03
C GLU A 97 -8.87 13.77 -4.56
N PRO A 98 -8.09 14.46 -5.42
CA PRO A 98 -8.36 14.67 -6.84
C PRO A 98 -8.20 13.38 -7.66
N MET A 99 -9.15 13.10 -8.53
CA MET A 99 -9.08 11.96 -9.45
C MET A 99 -7.89 12.09 -10.41
N SER A 100 -7.08 11.03 -10.47
CA SER A 100 -5.95 10.91 -11.41
C SER A 100 -6.31 9.99 -12.56
N SER A 101 -5.45 9.89 -13.58
CA SER A 101 -5.57 8.86 -14.61
C SER A 101 -4.45 7.83 -14.49
N ALA A 102 -4.80 6.56 -14.66
CA ALA A 102 -3.85 5.47 -14.82
C ALA A 102 -3.89 4.98 -16.26
N GLU A 103 -2.73 4.88 -16.90
CA GLU A 103 -2.61 4.24 -18.20
C GLU A 103 -2.35 2.74 -18.03
N GLY A 104 -3.09 1.93 -18.78
CA GLY A 104 -2.85 0.50 -18.79
C GLY A 104 -3.29 -0.12 -20.10
N TYR A 105 -2.60 -1.20 -20.51
CA TYR A 105 -3.02 -1.96 -21.67
C TYR A 105 -4.34 -2.69 -21.37
N SER A 106 -5.32 -2.54 -22.25
CA SER A 106 -6.56 -3.29 -22.22
C SER A 106 -6.47 -4.44 -23.20
N ARG A 107 -6.49 -5.69 -22.70
CA ARG A 107 -6.53 -6.88 -23.56
C ARG A 107 -7.79 -6.93 -24.41
N ALA A 108 -8.92 -6.47 -23.88
CA ALA A 108 -10.20 -6.43 -24.58
C ALA A 108 -10.18 -5.47 -25.78
N GLN A 109 -9.55 -4.31 -25.62
CA GLN A 109 -9.50 -3.28 -26.67
C GLN A 109 -8.19 -3.31 -27.48
N LYS A 110 -7.24 -4.18 -27.13
CA LYS A 110 -5.88 -4.29 -27.70
C LYS A 110 -5.14 -2.95 -27.81
N LYS A 111 -5.38 -2.04 -26.87
CA LYS A 111 -4.78 -0.70 -26.83
C LYS A 111 -4.54 -0.24 -25.41
N ARG A 112 -3.64 0.75 -25.24
CA ARG A 112 -3.50 1.48 -23.98
C ARG A 112 -4.71 2.39 -23.80
N ILE A 113 -5.31 2.32 -22.62
CA ILE A 113 -6.46 3.15 -22.25
C ILE A 113 -6.10 3.95 -20.99
N LYS A 114 -6.60 5.18 -20.93
CA LYS A 114 -6.61 5.99 -19.72
C LYS A 114 -7.85 5.63 -18.91
N VAL A 115 -7.63 5.35 -17.63
CA VAL A 115 -8.65 4.91 -16.70
C VAL A 115 -8.66 5.88 -15.52
N PRO A 116 -9.82 6.40 -15.10
CA PRO A 116 -9.89 7.21 -13.89
C PRO A 116 -9.44 6.38 -12.69
N ARG A 117 -8.61 6.98 -11.84
CA ARG A 117 -7.98 6.35 -10.68
C ARG A 117 -8.14 7.26 -9.45
N PRO A 118 -8.77 6.77 -8.37
CA PRO A 118 -8.88 7.47 -7.10
C PRO A 118 -7.53 7.93 -6.55
N ASN A 119 -7.48 9.08 -5.90
CA ASN A 119 -6.28 9.64 -5.29
C ASN A 119 -5.62 8.67 -4.31
N ALA A 120 -6.41 8.00 -3.45
CA ALA A 120 -5.90 6.96 -2.54
C ALA A 120 -5.09 5.87 -3.24
N VAL A 121 -5.54 5.46 -4.44
CA VAL A 121 -4.83 4.46 -5.27
C VAL A 121 -3.59 5.08 -5.92
N ALA A 122 -3.65 6.34 -6.31
CA ALA A 122 -2.49 7.04 -6.85
C ALA A 122 -1.37 7.18 -5.81
N GLN A 123 -1.69 7.69 -4.62
CA GLN A 123 -0.73 7.86 -3.52
C GLN A 123 -0.14 6.53 -3.07
N TYR A 124 -0.99 5.50 -2.92
CA TYR A 124 -0.50 4.16 -2.57
C TYR A 124 0.53 3.64 -3.57
N ASN A 125 0.26 3.71 -4.88
CA ASN A 125 1.21 3.24 -5.88
C ASN A 125 2.51 4.05 -5.91
N TYR A 126 2.47 5.33 -5.55
CA TYR A 126 3.65 6.18 -5.53
C TYR A 126 4.59 5.83 -4.36
N PHE A 127 4.05 5.63 -3.16
CA PHE A 127 4.86 5.48 -1.95
C PHE A 127 5.18 4.03 -1.54
N MET A 128 4.38 3.04 -1.96
CA MET A 128 4.61 1.64 -1.57
C MET A 128 5.94 1.04 -2.01
N GLY A 129 6.52 1.57 -3.08
CA GLY A 129 7.74 1.03 -3.68
C GLY A 129 9.01 1.23 -2.86
N GLY A 130 8.96 1.92 -1.72
CA GLY A 130 10.15 2.22 -0.91
C GLY A 130 10.94 0.97 -0.49
N THR A 131 10.26 -0.06 0.02
CA THR A 131 10.91 -1.31 0.43
C THR A 131 11.43 -2.10 -0.77
N ASP A 132 10.63 -2.23 -1.83
CA ASP A 132 11.03 -2.94 -3.05
C ASP A 132 12.24 -2.25 -3.73
N GLN A 133 12.32 -0.92 -3.65
CA GLN A 133 13.45 -0.15 -4.16
C GLN A 133 14.72 -0.42 -3.36
N MET A 134 14.63 -0.49 -2.03
CA MET A 134 15.75 -0.87 -1.18
C MET A 134 16.23 -2.29 -1.52
N ASP A 135 15.31 -3.25 -1.64
CA ASP A 135 15.63 -4.63 -2.02
C ASP A 135 16.26 -4.72 -3.41
N ALA A 136 15.82 -3.90 -4.36
CA ALA A 136 16.42 -3.80 -5.69
C ALA A 136 17.85 -3.24 -5.63
N ASN A 137 18.09 -2.20 -4.82
CA ASN A 137 19.41 -1.61 -4.64
C ASN A 137 20.39 -2.61 -4.00
N VAL A 138 19.96 -3.27 -2.94
CA VAL A 138 20.73 -4.36 -2.29
C VAL A 138 20.98 -5.49 -3.27
N GLY A 139 19.97 -5.87 -4.06
CA GLY A 139 20.09 -6.93 -5.06
C GLY A 139 21.09 -6.63 -6.18
N ALA A 140 21.22 -5.35 -6.59
CA ALA A 140 22.12 -4.93 -7.66
C ALA A 140 23.61 -5.07 -7.30
N TYR A 141 23.95 -4.85 -6.03
CA TYR A 141 25.35 -4.86 -5.54
C TYR A 141 25.62 -5.96 -4.51
N ARG A 142 24.74 -6.96 -4.43
CA ARG A 142 24.78 -8.01 -3.41
C ARG A 142 26.13 -8.73 -3.36
N ILE A 143 26.71 -8.83 -2.16
CA ILE A 143 27.87 -9.69 -1.92
C ILE A 143 27.55 -11.13 -2.32
N ALA A 144 28.23 -11.63 -3.36
CA ALA A 144 27.97 -12.96 -3.94
C ALA A 144 28.63 -14.13 -3.17
N VAL A 145 29.40 -13.84 -2.12
CA VAL A 145 30.10 -14.86 -1.33
C VAL A 145 29.08 -15.70 -0.56
N ARG A 146 29.12 -17.02 -0.77
CA ARG A 146 28.22 -17.97 -0.09
C ARG A 146 28.92 -18.63 1.11
N GLY A 147 28.27 -18.59 2.26
CA GLY A 147 28.69 -19.30 3.47
C GLY A 147 27.71 -20.41 3.84
N LYS A 148 28.20 -21.46 4.52
CA LYS A 148 27.36 -22.56 5.03
C LYS A 148 26.68 -22.24 6.37
N LYS A 149 27.11 -21.19 7.05
CA LYS A 149 26.60 -20.80 8.37
C LYS A 149 25.34 -19.96 8.22
N TRP A 150 24.30 -20.23 8.99
CA TRP A 150 22.99 -19.56 8.90
C TRP A 150 23.08 -18.03 9.10
N TRP A 151 24.06 -17.55 9.86
CA TRP A 151 24.25 -16.12 10.11
C TRP A 151 24.96 -15.40 8.96
N TRP A 152 25.60 -16.13 8.05
CA TRP A 152 26.38 -15.54 6.96
C TRP A 152 25.53 -14.66 6.03
N PRO A 153 24.34 -15.10 5.54
CA PRO A 153 23.46 -14.25 4.76
C PRO A 153 23.00 -12.98 5.48
N ILE A 154 22.82 -13.03 6.80
CA ILE A 154 22.43 -11.86 7.62
C ILE A 154 23.58 -10.85 7.65
N PHE A 155 24.80 -11.31 7.92
CA PHE A 155 25.99 -10.47 7.95
C PHE A 155 26.23 -9.77 6.60
N THR A 156 26.21 -10.51 5.49
CA THR A 156 26.42 -9.92 4.16
C THR A 156 25.31 -8.94 3.80
N TRP A 157 24.05 -9.23 4.15
CA TRP A 157 22.94 -8.31 3.93
C TRP A 157 23.08 -7.01 4.74
N LEU A 158 23.56 -7.08 5.99
CA LEU A 158 23.84 -5.89 6.79
C LEU A 158 24.92 -5.01 6.14
N CYS A 159 25.96 -5.60 5.57
CA CYS A 159 26.96 -4.86 4.79
C CYS A 159 26.35 -4.22 3.54
N ASP A 160 25.57 -4.98 2.75
CA ASP A 160 24.91 -4.47 1.54
C ASP A 160 23.99 -3.27 1.87
N VAL A 161 23.22 -3.37 2.95
CA VAL A 161 22.32 -2.28 3.42
C VAL A 161 23.11 -1.08 3.94
N ALA A 162 24.19 -1.29 4.68
CA ALA A 162 25.04 -0.19 5.17
C ALA A 162 25.63 0.62 4.01
N ILE A 163 26.04 -0.06 2.92
CA ILE A 163 26.52 0.59 1.69
C ILE A 163 25.40 1.34 0.96
N CYS A 164 24.17 0.80 0.95
CA CYS A 164 23.04 1.50 0.35
C CYS A 164 22.62 2.76 1.14
N ASN A 165 22.94 2.82 2.44
CA ASN A 165 22.58 3.92 3.33
C ASN A 165 23.68 4.99 3.50
N SER A 166 24.90 4.75 3.00
CA SER A 166 26.04 5.69 3.07
C SER A 166 26.03 6.70 1.93
#